data_AF-A0A2V7XQE7-F1
#
_entry.id   AF-A0A2V7XQE7-F1
#
_cell.length_a   1.000
_cell.length_b   1.000
_cell.length_c   1.000
_cell.angle_alpha   90.00
_cell.angle_beta   90.00
_cell.angle_gamma   90.00
#
_symmetry.space_group_name_H-M   'P 1'
#
loop_
_entity.id
_entity.type
_entity.pdbx_description
1 polymer ?
#
loop_
_entity_poly.entity_id
_entity_poly.type
_entity_poly.pdbx_seq_one_letter_code
_entity_poly.pdbx_strand_id
1 'polypeptide(L)'
;MDCLFLSVKDFDARPLERITAVAVVGFMLWIGVNWVLALTHTLTRTMLSIAIVAFIAVSLFALRRLRLPKIDTFTLVMLVPIALWIAYILWRGVILPPDNHDALAYHLPKAAFIAQTHGYGYFVTGDPRVTVLPANYELLLSDVMILTGTDHITEWLNTLFYVLFLIATGAAIERWFGPGPQVAASVIATAATPVLLLHSGADKNDLMTCFFAVAALLFGARWVVQGNETACRGSARRADPIFCGAPHSRATHCVA
;
A
#
# COMPACT_ATOMS: atom_id res chain seq x y z
N MET A 1 14.59 -32.60 -10.59
CA MET A 1 13.87 -31.43 -11.14
C MET A 1 12.42 -31.61 -10.72
N ASP A 2 12.18 -31.37 -9.43
CA ASP A 2 10.86 -31.53 -8.82
C ASP A 2 10.11 -30.22 -8.96
N CYS A 3 9.23 -30.16 -9.95
CA CYS A 3 8.28 -29.07 -10.11
C CYS A 3 7.45 -28.93 -8.84
N LEU A 4 7.78 -27.91 -8.04
CA LEU A 4 6.89 -26.79 -7.74
C LEU A 4 5.40 -27.11 -7.49
N PHE A 5 5.08 -28.20 -6.80
CA PHE A 5 3.74 -28.40 -6.26
C PHE A 5 3.62 -27.60 -4.97
N LEU A 6 3.22 -26.33 -5.10
CA LEU A 6 2.66 -25.55 -4.00
C LEU A 6 1.44 -26.30 -3.48
N SER A 7 1.62 -26.98 -2.34
CA SER A 7 0.55 -27.67 -1.63
C SER A 7 -0.51 -26.66 -1.20
N VAL A 8 -1.74 -26.91 -1.64
CA VAL A 8 -2.95 -26.08 -1.50
C VAL A 8 -3.36 -25.81 -0.03
N LYS A 9 -2.68 -26.41 0.96
CA LYS A 9 -2.93 -26.15 2.38
C LYS A 9 -2.33 -24.84 2.91
N ASP A 10 -1.46 -24.17 2.14
CA ASP A 10 -0.77 -22.93 2.55
C ASP A 10 -1.48 -21.63 2.11
N PHE A 11 -2.77 -21.69 1.73
CA PHE A 11 -3.53 -20.52 1.28
C PHE A 11 -4.10 -19.63 2.39
N ASP A 12 -3.63 -19.79 3.62
CA ASP A 12 -3.82 -18.77 4.64
C ASP A 12 -2.95 -17.56 4.31
N ALA A 13 -3.57 -16.38 4.19
CA ALA A 13 -2.85 -15.14 3.94
C ALA A 13 -1.71 -15.00 4.96
N ARG A 14 -0.48 -14.80 4.48
CA ARG A 14 0.69 -14.67 5.36
C ARG A 14 0.64 -13.34 6.13
N PRO A 15 1.34 -13.20 7.26
CA PRO A 15 1.25 -12.00 8.09
C PRO A 15 1.52 -10.70 7.32
N LEU A 16 2.57 -10.66 6.48
CA LEU A 16 2.90 -9.47 5.67
C LEU A 16 1.83 -9.15 4.63
N GLU A 17 1.25 -10.18 4.01
CA GLU A 17 0.15 -10.04 3.06
C GLU A 17 -1.11 -9.50 3.74
N ARG A 18 -1.43 -9.95 4.96
CA ARG A 18 -2.54 -9.40 5.76
C ARG A 18 -2.32 -7.94 6.13
N ILE A 19 -1.12 -7.57 6.55
CA ILE A 19 -0.77 -6.17 6.86
C ILE A 19 -0.93 -5.31 5.61
N THR A 20 -0.43 -5.79 4.46
CA THR A 20 -0.58 -5.11 3.16
C THR A 20 -2.05 -4.92 2.80
N ALA A 21 -2.89 -5.96 2.96
CA ALA A 21 -4.32 -5.88 2.67
C ALA A 21 -5.03 -4.85 3.57
N VAL A 22 -4.73 -4.86 4.88
CA VAL A 22 -5.30 -3.89 5.83
C VAL A 22 -4.87 -2.47 5.48
N ALA A 23 -3.60 -2.27 5.11
CA ALA A 23 -3.12 -0.96 4.69
C ALA A 23 -3.83 -0.47 3.41
N VAL A 24 -3.97 -1.32 2.39
CA VAL A 24 -4.70 -0.97 1.15
C VAL A 24 -6.13 -0.57 1.46
N VAL A 25 -6.88 -1.40 2.19
CA VAL A 25 -8.27 -1.12 2.54
C VAL A 25 -8.37 0.14 3.41
N GLY A 26 -7.48 0.29 4.38
CA GLY A 26 -7.43 1.46 5.26
C GLY A 26 -7.24 2.76 4.48
N PHE A 27 -6.25 2.83 3.61
CA PHE A 27 -6.01 4.02 2.79
C PHE A 27 -7.11 4.25 1.75
N MET A 28 -7.66 3.20 1.13
CA MET A 28 -8.81 3.35 0.23
C MET A 28 -10.01 3.97 0.95
N LEU A 29 -10.33 3.51 2.15
CA LEU A 29 -11.41 4.07 2.96
C LEU A 29 -11.10 5.50 3.39
N TRP A 30 -9.87 5.77 3.84
CA TRP A 30 -9.46 7.11 4.27
C TRP A 30 -9.50 8.14 3.13
N ILE A 31 -8.96 7.78 1.96
CA ILE A 31 -9.04 8.59 0.75
C ILE A 31 -10.50 8.77 0.32
N GLY A 32 -11.33 7.74 0.44
CA GLY A 32 -12.77 7.83 0.18
C GLY A 32 -13.50 8.83 1.08
N VAL A 33 -13.20 8.82 2.39
CA VAL A 33 -13.72 9.82 3.35
C VAL A 33 -13.27 11.22 2.96
N ASN A 34 -11.99 11.38 2.63
CA ASN A 34 -11.42 12.63 2.15
C ASN A 34 -12.14 13.17 0.93
N TRP A 35 -12.40 12.32 -0.08
CA TRP A 35 -13.16 12.71 -1.26
C TRP A 35 -14.58 13.15 -0.92
N VAL A 36 -15.29 12.45 -0.03
CA VAL A 36 -16.64 12.85 0.40
C VAL A 36 -16.60 14.22 1.07
N LEU A 37 -15.69 14.42 2.02
CA LEU A 37 -15.53 15.72 2.70
C LEU A 37 -15.16 16.82 1.71
N ALA A 38 -14.22 16.54 0.80
CA ALA A 38 -13.73 17.53 -0.16
C ALA A 38 -14.80 17.92 -1.21
N LEU A 39 -15.57 16.97 -1.73
CA LEU A 39 -16.63 17.24 -2.72
C LEU A 39 -17.81 18.00 -2.11
N THR A 40 -18.04 17.85 -0.80
CA THR A 40 -19.07 18.58 -0.06
C THR A 40 -18.59 19.91 0.49
N HIS A 41 -17.32 20.29 0.24
CA HIS A 41 -16.68 21.47 0.84
C HIS A 41 -16.71 21.49 2.38
N THR A 42 -16.65 20.31 3.00
CA THR A 42 -16.65 20.15 4.45
C THR A 42 -15.34 19.61 5.00
N LEU A 43 -14.27 19.58 4.19
CA LEU A 43 -12.91 19.19 4.60
C LEU A 43 -12.30 20.26 5.50
N THR A 44 -12.79 20.28 6.73
CA THR A 44 -12.44 21.23 7.79
C THR A 44 -11.76 20.48 8.92
N ARG A 45 -11.00 21.19 9.76
CA ARG A 45 -10.32 20.61 10.92
C ARG A 45 -11.28 19.81 11.81
N THR A 46 -12.50 20.31 12.02
CA THR A 46 -13.51 19.64 12.85
C THR A 46 -13.95 18.31 12.26
N MET A 47 -14.40 18.30 11.00
CA MET A 47 -14.86 17.08 10.33
C MET A 47 -13.74 16.06 10.19
N LEU A 48 -12.53 16.52 9.88
CA LEU A 48 -11.36 15.67 9.78
C LEU A 48 -10.98 15.05 11.12
N SER A 49 -11.05 15.81 12.22
CA SER A 49 -10.80 15.28 13.56
C SER A 49 -11.82 14.21 13.96
N ILE A 50 -13.10 14.41 13.63
CA ILE A 50 -14.16 13.41 13.84
C ILE A 50 -13.87 12.15 13.03
N ALA A 51 -13.52 12.31 11.75
CA ALA A 51 -13.18 11.19 10.87
C ALA A 51 -11.96 10.41 11.40
N ILE A 52 -10.92 11.08 11.88
CA ILE A 52 -9.74 10.44 12.49
C ILE A 52 -10.14 9.61 13.72
N VAL A 53 -10.94 10.17 14.63
CA VAL A 53 -11.37 9.43 15.83
C VAL A 53 -12.17 8.18 15.45
N ALA A 54 -13.10 8.29 14.50
CA ALA A 54 -13.85 7.15 13.98
C ALA A 54 -12.94 6.12 13.32
N PHE A 55 -12.00 6.57 12.49
CA PHE A 55 -11.06 5.72 11.78
C PHE A 55 -10.12 4.98 12.73
N ILE A 56 -9.59 5.66 13.76
CA ILE A 56 -8.77 5.05 14.82
C ILE A 56 -9.59 4.01 15.59
N ALA A 57 -10.83 4.31 15.97
CA ALA A 57 -11.67 3.36 16.70
C ALA A 57 -11.90 2.06 15.91
N VAL A 58 -12.22 2.17 14.62
CA VAL A 58 -12.38 1.01 13.72
C VAL A 58 -11.04 0.29 13.52
N SER A 59 -9.95 1.03 13.33
CA SER A 59 -8.61 0.48 13.14
C SER A 59 -8.15 -0.29 14.36
N LEU A 60 -8.30 0.23 15.57
CA LEU A 60 -7.96 -0.47 16.82
C LEU A 60 -8.73 -1.78 16.97
N PHE A 61 -10.01 -1.80 16.57
CA PHE A 61 -10.80 -3.04 16.57
C PHE A 61 -10.27 -4.05 15.55
N ALA A 62 -9.89 -3.60 14.35
CA ALA A 62 -9.32 -4.46 13.31
C ALA A 62 -7.91 -4.97 13.66
N LEU A 63 -7.06 -4.12 14.23
CA LEU A 63 -5.68 -4.44 14.63
C LEU A 63 -5.62 -5.56 15.68
N ARG A 64 -6.64 -5.69 16.55
CA ARG A 64 -6.76 -6.80 17.52
C ARG A 64 -6.82 -8.18 16.86
N ARG A 65 -7.16 -8.25 15.57
CA ARG A 65 -7.21 -9.51 14.80
C ARG A 65 -5.92 -9.79 14.04
N LEU A 66 -4.98 -8.83 14.00
CA LEU A 66 -3.70 -9.03 13.34
C LEU A 66 -2.76 -9.86 14.22
N ARG A 67 -2.14 -10.85 13.59
CA ARG A 67 -1.02 -11.59 14.18
C ARG A 67 0.24 -11.06 13.54
N LEU A 68 1.08 -10.40 14.34
CA LEU A 68 2.38 -9.94 13.88
C LEU A 68 3.28 -11.16 13.61
N PRO A 69 4.11 -11.13 12.55
CA PRO A 69 5.10 -12.16 12.34
C PRO A 69 6.09 -12.18 13.50
N LYS A 70 6.56 -13.37 13.89
CA LYS A 70 7.70 -13.48 14.81
C LYS A 70 8.95 -13.03 14.07
N ILE A 71 9.66 -12.07 14.64
CA ILE A 71 10.91 -11.53 14.07
C ILE A 71 12.07 -12.25 14.76
N ASP A 72 12.93 -12.91 13.99
CA ASP A 72 14.14 -13.53 14.52
C ASP A 72 15.26 -12.49 14.68
N THR A 73 16.32 -12.85 15.42
CA THR A 73 17.43 -11.93 15.69
C THR A 73 18.12 -11.46 14.42
N PHE A 74 18.23 -12.33 13.40
CA PHE A 74 18.80 -11.97 12.11
C PHE A 74 17.98 -10.89 11.42
N THR A 75 16.66 -11.07 11.29
CA THR A 75 15.78 -10.05 10.70
C THR A 75 15.82 -8.77 11.52
N LEU A 76 15.86 -8.85 12.86
CA LEU A 76 15.96 -7.67 13.72
C LEU A 76 17.22 -6.83 13.42
N VAL A 77 18.37 -7.48 13.31
CA VAL A 77 19.65 -6.81 12.95
C VAL A 77 19.56 -6.19 11.55
N MET A 78 18.95 -6.90 10.61
CA MET A 78 18.73 -6.44 9.24
C MET A 78 17.81 -5.21 9.13
N LEU A 79 16.91 -5.01 10.10
CA LEU A 79 16.04 -3.82 10.15
C LEU A 79 16.73 -2.57 10.69
N VAL A 80 17.91 -2.68 11.33
CA VAL A 80 18.61 -1.54 11.93
C VAL A 80 18.95 -0.44 10.93
N PRO A 81 19.54 -0.70 9.75
CA PRO A 81 19.82 0.34 8.76
C PRO A 81 18.55 1.05 8.29
N ILE A 82 17.47 0.29 8.08
CA ILE A 82 16.17 0.83 7.66
C ILE A 82 15.62 1.75 8.74
N ALA A 83 15.69 1.36 10.01
CA ALA A 83 15.26 2.19 11.13
C ALA A 83 16.08 3.49 11.23
N LEU A 84 17.40 3.42 11.00
CA LEU A 84 18.26 4.60 10.99
C LEU A 84 17.94 5.55 9.83
N TRP A 85 17.68 5.03 8.63
CA TRP A 85 17.23 5.84 7.50
C TRP A 85 15.90 6.51 7.78
N ILE A 86 14.90 5.77 8.27
CA ILE A 86 13.59 6.32 8.65
C ILE A 86 13.77 7.41 9.71
N ALA A 87 14.59 7.19 10.74
CA ALA A 87 14.84 8.19 11.78
C ALA A 87 15.46 9.46 11.19
N TYR A 88 16.45 9.32 10.30
CA TYR A 88 17.04 10.45 9.59
C TYR A 88 16.01 11.19 8.72
N ILE A 89 15.14 10.46 8.02
CA ILE A 89 14.11 11.05 7.16
C ILE A 89 13.06 11.81 7.97
N LEU A 90 12.57 11.23 9.06
CA LEU A 90 11.61 11.91 9.94
C LEU A 90 12.23 13.14 10.60
N TRP A 91 13.49 13.05 11.05
CA TRP A 91 14.23 14.19 11.60
C TRP A 91 14.39 15.31 10.57
N ARG A 92 14.82 14.99 9.35
CA ARG A 92 15.02 16.02 8.30
C ARG A 92 13.70 16.71 7.95
N GLY A 93 12.59 15.98 7.89
CA GLY A 93 11.29 16.54 7.53
C GLY A 93 10.77 17.53 8.57
N VAL A 94 11.12 17.36 9.85
CA VAL A 94 10.77 18.31 10.92
C VAL A 94 11.62 19.59 10.85
N ILE A 95 12.90 19.46 10.53
CA ILE A 95 13.87 20.55 10.66
C ILE A 95 13.99 21.37 9.38
N LEU A 96 13.97 20.71 8.22
CA LEU A 96 14.17 21.33 6.93
C LEU A 96 12.82 21.59 6.25
N PRO A 97 12.64 22.74 5.58
CA PRO A 97 11.45 22.97 4.77
C PRO A 97 11.45 22.04 3.54
N PRO A 98 10.27 21.74 2.97
CA PRO A 98 10.17 21.01 1.72
C PRO A 98 10.98 21.70 0.61
N ASP A 99 11.97 20.99 0.07
CA ASP A 99 12.84 21.50 -1.00
C ASP A 99 12.87 20.51 -2.16
N ASN A 100 11.76 20.46 -2.89
CA ASN A 100 11.63 19.65 -4.09
C ASN A 100 10.83 20.40 -5.15
N HIS A 101 11.33 20.40 -6.38
CA HIS A 101 10.69 21.10 -7.48
C HIS A 101 9.24 20.68 -7.69
N ASP A 102 8.93 19.38 -7.72
CA ASP A 102 7.57 18.89 -7.96
C ASP A 102 6.65 19.18 -6.76
N ALA A 103 7.21 19.06 -5.55
CA ALA A 103 6.49 19.40 -4.32
C ALA A 103 6.02 20.86 -4.35
N LEU A 104 6.94 21.78 -4.62
CA LEU A 104 6.72 23.22 -4.62
C LEU A 104 5.95 23.71 -5.85
N ALA A 105 6.09 23.03 -7.00
CA ALA A 105 5.42 23.43 -8.23
C ALA A 105 3.93 23.07 -8.21
N TYR A 106 3.54 21.89 -7.72
CA TYR A 106 2.14 21.47 -7.81
C TYR A 106 1.58 20.61 -6.68
N HIS A 107 2.36 19.80 -5.94
CA HIS A 107 1.78 18.98 -4.87
C HIS A 107 1.34 19.83 -3.66
N LEU A 108 2.25 20.64 -3.11
CA LEU A 108 1.95 21.52 -1.97
C LEU A 108 0.98 22.65 -2.35
N PRO A 109 1.11 23.33 -3.52
CA PRO A 109 0.10 24.30 -3.95
C PRO A 109 -1.31 23.70 -4.07
N LYS A 110 -1.47 22.52 -4.67
CA LYS A 110 -2.78 21.86 -4.77
C LYS A 110 -3.32 21.51 -3.39
N ALA A 111 -2.50 20.93 -2.52
CA ALA A 111 -2.88 20.61 -1.14
C ALA A 111 -3.31 21.86 -0.36
N ALA A 112 -2.59 22.97 -0.52
CA ALA A 112 -2.91 24.25 0.10
C ALA A 112 -4.24 24.82 -0.42
N PHE A 113 -4.50 24.77 -1.73
CA PHE A 113 -5.79 25.20 -2.28
C PHE A 113 -6.96 24.34 -1.78
N ILE A 114 -6.78 23.03 -1.69
CA ILE A 114 -7.78 22.12 -1.11
C ILE A 114 -8.04 22.49 0.36
N ALA A 115 -6.98 22.71 1.14
CA ALA A 115 -7.10 23.09 2.55
C ALA A 115 -7.81 24.44 2.74
N GLN A 116 -7.48 25.44 1.92
CA GLN A 116 -8.06 26.79 1.98
C GLN A 116 -9.53 26.83 1.56
N THR A 117 -9.91 26.02 0.57
CA THR A 117 -11.29 25.98 0.04
C THR A 117 -12.17 24.94 0.73
N HIS A 118 -11.60 24.23 1.72
CA HIS A 118 -12.22 23.11 2.42
C HIS A 118 -12.77 22.03 1.49
N GLY A 119 -12.21 21.92 0.28
CA GLY A 119 -12.80 21.12 -0.78
C GLY A 119 -11.94 20.97 -2.02
N TYR A 120 -12.38 20.10 -2.91
CA TYR A 120 -11.75 19.93 -4.22
C TYR A 120 -12.51 20.75 -5.26
N GLY A 121 -11.78 21.42 -6.17
CA GLY A 121 -12.39 22.27 -7.17
C GLY A 121 -11.44 22.64 -8.30
N TYR A 122 -11.93 23.47 -9.20
CA TYR A 122 -11.11 24.04 -10.27
C TYR A 122 -10.31 25.23 -9.72
N PHE A 123 -8.99 25.08 -9.64
CA PHE A 123 -8.09 26.13 -9.20
C PHE A 123 -7.51 26.89 -10.39
N VAL A 124 -7.61 28.22 -10.37
CA VAL A 124 -7.00 29.09 -11.39
C VAL A 124 -5.55 29.36 -10.99
N THR A 125 -4.60 28.77 -11.72
CA THR A 125 -3.17 28.81 -11.42
C THR A 125 -2.35 28.74 -12.70
N GLY A 126 -1.11 29.25 -12.64
CA GLY A 126 -0.17 29.22 -13.77
C GLY A 126 0.40 27.84 -14.09
N ASP A 127 0.33 26.88 -13.15
CA ASP A 127 0.76 25.51 -13.39
C ASP A 127 -0.44 24.59 -13.63
N PRO A 128 -0.64 24.07 -14.86
CA PRO A 128 -1.78 23.22 -15.17
C PRO A 128 -1.80 21.91 -14.37
N ARG A 129 -0.65 21.44 -13.86
CA ARG A 129 -0.55 20.19 -13.07
C ARG A 129 -1.35 20.26 -11.77
N VAL A 130 -1.54 21.47 -11.23
CA VAL A 130 -2.40 21.72 -10.06
C VAL A 130 -3.88 21.45 -10.37
N THR A 131 -4.29 21.51 -11.64
CA THR A 131 -5.70 21.36 -12.03
C THR A 131 -5.97 20.02 -12.69
N VAL A 132 -5.03 19.51 -13.50
CA VAL A 132 -5.26 18.32 -14.33
C VAL A 132 -4.82 17.00 -13.69
N LEU A 133 -3.81 17.03 -12.81
CA LEU A 133 -3.31 15.79 -12.21
C LEU A 133 -4.24 15.29 -11.10
N PRO A 134 -4.36 13.96 -10.91
CA PRO A 134 -5.11 13.38 -9.79
C PRO A 134 -4.68 13.96 -8.43
N ALA A 135 -5.59 13.93 -7.45
CA ALA A 135 -5.43 14.63 -6.19
C ALA A 135 -5.39 13.73 -4.95
N ASN A 136 -5.29 12.40 -5.13
CA ASN A 136 -5.34 11.47 -3.99
C ASN A 136 -4.23 11.73 -2.96
N TYR A 137 -3.01 12.01 -3.43
CA TYR A 137 -1.88 12.29 -2.55
C TYR A 137 -2.03 13.67 -1.89
N GLU A 138 -2.49 14.65 -2.65
CA GLU A 138 -2.65 16.02 -2.22
C GLU A 138 -3.82 16.20 -1.25
N LEU A 139 -4.84 15.35 -1.30
CA LEU A 139 -5.86 15.26 -0.25
C LEU A 139 -5.22 14.85 1.09
N LEU A 140 -4.35 13.84 1.09
CA LEU A 140 -3.65 13.41 2.31
C LEU A 140 -2.65 14.47 2.81
N LEU A 141 -2.00 15.21 1.91
CA LEU A 141 -1.20 16.38 2.31
C LEU A 141 -2.08 17.47 2.91
N SER A 142 -3.25 17.72 2.33
CA SER A 142 -4.19 18.72 2.86
C SER A 142 -4.69 18.35 4.25
N ASP A 143 -4.87 17.06 4.57
CA ASP A 143 -5.19 16.61 5.93
C ASP A 143 -4.14 17.08 6.94
N VAL A 144 -2.87 16.85 6.63
CA VAL A 144 -1.75 17.28 7.47
C VAL A 144 -1.81 18.79 7.68
N MET A 145 -1.89 19.57 6.60
CA MET A 145 -1.93 21.03 6.66
C MET A 145 -3.14 21.57 7.43
N ILE A 146 -4.32 20.97 7.28
CA ILE A 146 -5.54 21.37 7.98
C ILE A 146 -5.39 21.12 9.49
N LEU A 147 -4.84 19.98 9.89
CA LEU A 147 -4.70 19.59 11.29
C LEU A 147 -3.61 20.38 12.01
N THR A 148 -2.43 20.52 11.39
CA THR A 148 -1.28 21.20 11.99
C THR A 148 -1.32 22.71 11.79
N GLY A 149 -1.94 23.18 10.70
CA GLY A 149 -1.83 24.56 10.24
C GLY A 149 -0.48 24.88 9.58
N THR A 150 0.35 23.88 9.28
CA THR A 150 1.70 24.03 8.74
C THR A 150 2.05 22.90 7.75
N ASP A 151 3.16 23.03 7.03
CA ASP A 151 3.69 22.02 6.10
C ASP A 151 4.88 21.20 6.68
N HIS A 152 5.36 21.51 7.88
CA HIS A 152 6.55 20.92 8.52
C HIS A 152 6.56 19.39 8.75
N ILE A 153 5.46 18.68 8.55
CA ILE A 153 5.43 17.21 8.69
C ILE A 153 4.77 16.52 7.49
N THR A 154 4.63 17.23 6.39
CA THR A 154 4.02 16.71 5.16
C THR A 154 4.82 15.55 4.58
N GLU A 155 6.16 15.64 4.61
CA GLU A 155 7.06 14.58 4.13
C GLU A 155 6.90 13.25 4.89
N TRP A 156 6.40 13.27 6.13
CA TRP A 156 6.17 12.04 6.92
C TRP A 156 5.14 11.13 6.25
N LEU A 157 4.23 11.70 5.46
CA LEU A 157 3.29 10.94 4.66
C LEU A 157 4.00 10.02 3.68
N ASN A 158 5.03 10.51 2.99
CA ASN A 158 5.75 9.67 2.03
C ASN A 158 6.68 8.67 2.73
N THR A 159 7.18 9.01 3.92
CA THR A 159 7.90 8.05 4.77
C THR A 159 7.00 6.89 5.22
N LEU A 160 5.72 7.17 5.48
CA LEU A 160 4.73 6.12 5.74
C LEU A 160 4.55 5.21 4.52
N PHE A 161 4.38 5.78 3.32
CA PHE A 161 4.27 4.97 2.09
C PHE A 161 5.55 4.20 1.76
N TYR A 162 6.73 4.73 2.09
CA TYR A 162 7.98 3.99 2.03
C TYR A 162 7.93 2.72 2.88
N VAL A 163 7.53 2.83 4.15
CA VAL A 163 7.39 1.66 5.04
C VAL A 163 6.37 0.66 4.50
N LEU A 164 5.21 1.14 4.04
CA LEU A 164 4.17 0.28 3.48
C LEU A 164 4.62 -0.43 2.20
N PHE A 165 5.38 0.26 1.34
CA PHE A 165 5.98 -0.32 0.15
C PHE A 165 7.00 -1.41 0.49
N LEU A 166 7.82 -1.22 1.52
CA LEU A 166 8.74 -2.26 2.00
C LEU A 166 7.99 -3.47 2.57
N ILE A 167 6.91 -3.26 3.31
CA ILE A 167 6.05 -4.35 3.82
C ILE A 167 5.42 -5.10 2.64
N ALA A 168 4.89 -4.39 1.65
CA ALA A 168 4.30 -4.99 0.46
C ALA A 168 5.33 -5.76 -0.38
N THR A 169 6.56 -5.23 -0.49
CA THR A 169 7.69 -5.92 -1.11
C THR A 169 8.01 -7.21 -0.36
N GLY A 170 8.08 -7.16 0.96
CA GLY A 170 8.26 -8.35 1.79
C GLY A 170 7.17 -9.39 1.54
N ALA A 171 5.90 -8.98 1.53
CA ALA A 171 4.76 -9.84 1.25
C ALA A 171 4.83 -10.50 -0.15
N ALA A 172 5.20 -9.72 -1.16
CA ALA A 172 5.45 -10.19 -2.52
C ALA A 172 6.53 -11.27 -2.58
N ILE A 173 7.72 -10.98 -2.02
CA ILE A 173 8.83 -11.93 -2.01
C ILE A 173 8.49 -13.18 -1.23
N GLU A 174 7.84 -13.05 -0.06
CA GLU A 174 7.37 -14.19 0.72
C GLU A 174 6.44 -15.06 -0.13
N ARG A 175 5.48 -14.45 -0.83
CA ARG A 175 4.47 -15.16 -1.64
C ARG A 175 5.11 -15.97 -2.76
N TRP A 176 6.05 -15.38 -3.50
CA TRP A 176 6.66 -16.01 -4.68
C TRP A 176 7.79 -16.98 -4.35
N PHE A 177 8.59 -16.70 -3.32
CA PHE A 177 9.81 -17.45 -3.01
C PHE A 177 9.76 -18.20 -1.68
N GLY A 178 8.63 -18.15 -0.97
CA GLY A 178 8.50 -18.73 0.37
C GLY A 178 9.07 -17.84 1.48
N PRO A 179 8.82 -18.18 2.76
CA PRO A 179 9.41 -17.46 3.89
C PRO A 179 10.90 -17.79 3.99
N GLY A 180 11.72 -16.83 4.43
CA GLY A 180 13.15 -17.04 4.63
C GLY A 180 13.99 -15.75 4.56
N PRO A 181 15.32 -15.86 4.69
CA PRO A 181 16.23 -14.71 4.72
C PRO A 181 16.19 -13.87 3.43
N GLN A 182 15.78 -14.46 2.30
CA GLN A 182 15.57 -13.76 1.02
C GLN A 182 14.56 -12.61 1.14
N VAL A 183 13.58 -12.72 2.04
CA VAL A 183 12.60 -11.64 2.29
C VAL A 183 13.30 -10.43 2.88
N ALA A 184 14.06 -10.62 3.97
CA ALA A 184 14.81 -9.55 4.62
C ALA A 184 15.86 -8.95 3.68
N ALA A 185 16.60 -9.77 2.94
CA ALA A 185 17.60 -9.31 1.97
C ALA A 185 16.96 -8.46 0.86
N SER A 186 15.82 -8.88 0.31
CA SER A 186 15.11 -8.13 -0.73
C SER A 186 14.54 -6.81 -0.21
N VAL A 187 14.01 -6.82 1.02
CA VAL A 187 13.50 -5.61 1.69
C VAL A 187 14.63 -4.60 1.92
N ILE A 188 15.80 -5.03 2.42
CA ILE A 188 16.95 -4.14 2.60
C ILE A 188 17.47 -3.63 1.27
N ALA A 189 17.62 -4.50 0.26
CA ALA A 189 18.09 -4.08 -1.06
C ALA A 189 17.15 -3.03 -1.67
N THR A 190 15.84 -3.23 -1.52
CA THR A 190 14.83 -2.26 -1.94
C THR A 190 14.95 -0.96 -1.14
N ALA A 191 15.00 -1.05 0.19
CA ALA A 191 15.16 0.08 1.10
C ALA A 191 16.41 0.91 0.83
N ALA A 192 17.52 0.27 0.46
CA ALA A 192 18.80 0.93 0.16
C ALA A 192 18.83 1.61 -1.22
N THR A 193 17.78 1.47 -2.03
CA THR A 193 17.74 2.04 -3.38
C THR A 193 17.79 3.57 -3.28
N PRO A 194 18.79 4.26 -3.87
CA PRO A 194 18.99 5.70 -3.67
C PRO A 194 17.78 6.55 -4.03
N VAL A 195 17.09 6.24 -5.15
CA VAL A 195 15.89 6.98 -5.55
C VAL A 195 14.74 6.78 -4.56
N LEU A 196 14.62 5.59 -3.98
CA LEU A 196 13.58 5.27 -3.01
C LEU A 196 13.80 6.03 -1.70
N LEU A 197 15.05 6.06 -1.21
CA LEU A 197 15.44 6.86 -0.05
C LEU A 197 15.23 8.35 -0.30
N LEU A 198 15.61 8.85 -1.46
CA LEU A 198 15.41 10.26 -1.81
C LEU A 198 13.92 10.64 -1.80
N HIS A 199 13.06 9.80 -2.39
CA HIS A 199 11.62 10.09 -2.47
C HIS A 199 10.90 9.87 -1.13
N SER A 200 11.44 9.04 -0.23
CA SER A 200 10.82 8.75 1.08
C SER A 200 10.67 9.94 2.03
N GLY A 201 11.41 11.02 1.79
CA GLY A 201 11.23 12.31 2.45
C GLY A 201 11.08 13.44 1.43
N ALA A 202 10.17 13.26 0.48
CA ALA A 202 9.77 14.30 -0.47
C ALA A 202 8.26 14.23 -0.67
N ASP A 203 7.60 15.38 -0.81
CA ASP A 203 6.15 15.45 -1.03
C ASP A 203 5.78 15.07 -2.47
N LYS A 204 5.83 13.78 -2.77
CA LYS A 204 5.49 13.20 -4.07
C LYS A 204 4.62 11.96 -3.92
N ASN A 205 3.81 11.70 -4.94
CA ASN A 205 2.94 10.52 -4.96
C ASN A 205 3.64 9.22 -5.44
N ASP A 206 4.94 9.23 -5.74
CA ASP A 206 5.64 8.08 -6.31
C ASP A 206 5.56 6.84 -5.40
N LEU A 207 5.88 6.97 -4.11
CA LEU A 207 5.88 5.83 -3.19
C LEU A 207 4.47 5.32 -2.89
N MET A 208 3.50 6.22 -2.79
CA MET A 208 2.09 5.84 -2.70
C MET A 208 1.70 5.00 -3.93
N THR A 209 2.08 5.45 -5.12
CA THR A 209 1.83 4.74 -6.38
C THR A 209 2.52 3.39 -6.41
N CYS A 210 3.80 3.31 -6.02
CA CYS A 210 4.57 2.07 -5.92
C CYS A 210 3.93 1.07 -4.95
N PHE A 211 3.47 1.53 -3.78
CA PHE A 211 2.76 0.70 -2.80
C PHE A 211 1.48 0.10 -3.41
N PHE A 212 0.62 0.92 -4.00
CA PHE A 212 -0.61 0.42 -4.62
C PHE A 212 -0.35 -0.45 -5.84
N ALA A 213 0.70 -0.18 -6.62
CA ALA A 213 1.09 -1.01 -7.76
C ALA A 213 1.53 -2.41 -7.31
N VAL A 214 2.41 -2.52 -6.30
CA VAL A 214 2.83 -3.82 -5.76
C VAL A 214 1.65 -4.55 -5.13
N ALA A 215 0.79 -3.85 -4.39
CA ALA A 215 -0.41 -4.45 -3.83
C ALA A 215 -1.38 -4.98 -4.92
N ALA A 216 -1.57 -4.22 -6.00
CA ALA A 216 -2.41 -4.64 -7.13
C ALA A 216 -1.84 -5.90 -7.79
N LEU A 217 -0.52 -5.99 -7.99
CA LEU A 217 0.13 -7.19 -8.50
C LEU A 217 -0.04 -8.38 -7.55
N LEU A 218 0.21 -8.18 -6.26
CA LEU A 218 0.11 -9.22 -5.23
C LEU A 218 -1.32 -9.81 -5.15
N PHE A 219 -2.33 -8.96 -5.03
CA PHE A 219 -3.72 -9.41 -4.90
C PHE A 219 -4.33 -9.82 -6.25
N GLY A 220 -3.92 -9.20 -7.35
CA GLY A 220 -4.31 -9.61 -8.70
C GLY A 220 -3.81 -11.03 -9.01
N ALA A 221 -2.54 -11.32 -8.73
CA ALA A 221 -1.98 -12.66 -8.88
C ALA A 221 -2.72 -13.69 -8.02
N ARG A 222 -3.06 -13.33 -6.78
CA ARG A 222 -3.86 -14.19 -5.89
C ARG A 222 -5.25 -14.47 -6.47
N TRP A 223 -5.94 -13.45 -6.98
CA TRP A 223 -7.27 -13.59 -7.56
C TRP A 223 -7.27 -14.52 -8.77
N VAL A 224 -6.28 -14.38 -9.67
CA VAL A 224 -6.15 -15.24 -10.86
C VAL A 224 -5.96 -16.71 -10.47
N VAL A 225 -5.08 -16.99 -9.51
CA VAL A 225 -4.83 -18.37 -9.04
C VAL A 225 -6.09 -18.96 -8.41
N GLN A 226 -6.80 -18.21 -7.56
CA GLN A 226 -8.05 -18.67 -6.95
C GLN A 226 -9.17 -18.88 -7.98
N GLY A 227 -9.27 -18.00 -8.98
CA GLY A 227 -10.25 -18.13 -10.08
C GLY A 227 -10.09 -19.43 -10.85
N ASN A 228 -8.86 -19.77 -11.21
CA ASN A 228 -8.54 -21.03 -11.90
C ASN A 228 -8.91 -22.27 -11.06
N GLU A 229 -8.68 -22.22 -9.74
CA GLU A 229 -9.06 -23.31 -8.83
C GLU A 229 -10.58 -23.51 -8.75
N THR A 230 -11.35 -22.43 -8.68
CA THR A 230 -12.82 -22.53 -8.64
C THR A 230 -13.38 -23.10 -9.93
N ALA A 231 -12.80 -22.74 -11.09
CA ALA A 231 -13.17 -23.30 -12.38
C ALA A 231 -12.87 -24.81 -12.46
N CYS A 232 -11.67 -25.25 -12.06
CA CYS A 232 -11.30 -26.67 -12.03
C CYS A 232 -12.12 -27.50 -11.03
N ARG A 233 -12.45 -26.96 -9.85
CA ARG A 233 -13.35 -27.64 -8.90
C ARG A 233 -14.79 -27.68 -9.39
N GLY A 234 -15.21 -26.71 -10.20
CA GLY A 234 -16.53 -26.65 -10.82
C GLY A 234 -16.70 -27.61 -12.00
N SER A 235 -15.62 -27.91 -12.74
CA SER A 235 -15.61 -28.95 -13.78
C SER A 235 -15.52 -30.35 -13.18
N ALA A 236 -14.68 -30.57 -12.18
CA ALA A 236 -14.57 -31.86 -11.48
C ALA A 236 -15.86 -32.29 -10.77
N ARG A 237 -16.69 -31.34 -10.29
CA ARG A 237 -18.01 -31.61 -9.71
C ARG A 237 -19.12 -31.81 -10.74
N ARG A 238 -18.93 -31.37 -11.98
CA ARG A 238 -19.86 -31.59 -13.10
C ARG A 238 -19.54 -32.84 -13.92
N ALA A 239 -18.39 -33.47 -13.67
CA ALA A 239 -18.15 -34.83 -14.11
C ALA A 239 -18.99 -35.78 -13.26
N ASP A 240 -20.21 -36.08 -13.72
CA ASP A 240 -21.08 -37.08 -13.11
C ASP A 240 -20.34 -38.42 -12.93
N PRO A 241 -20.50 -39.12 -11.80
CA PRO A 241 -19.93 -40.46 -11.59
C PRO A 241 -20.66 -41.56 -12.36
N ILE A 242 -21.46 -41.23 -13.38
CA ILE A 242 -22.35 -42.18 -14.07
C ILE A 242 -21.61 -43.07 -15.09
N PHE A 243 -20.35 -42.79 -15.41
CA PHE A 243 -19.53 -43.65 -16.28
C PHE A 243 -18.23 -44.10 -15.60
N CYS A 244 -18.34 -44.84 -14.49
CA CYS A 244 -17.31 -45.79 -14.09
C CYS A 244 -17.47 -47.08 -14.90
N GLY A 245 -17.02 -47.04 -16.17
CA GLY A 245 -17.01 -48.17 -17.08
C GLY A 245 -15.75 -48.15 -17.96
N ALA A 246 -14.69 -48.78 -17.46
CA ALA A 246 -13.50 -49.27 -18.17
C ALA A 246 -12.49 -48.24 -18.77
N PRO A 247 -11.20 -48.63 -18.89
CA PRO A 247 -10.08 -47.71 -19.04
C PRO A 247 -9.68 -47.55 -20.51
N HIS A 248 -9.67 -46.32 -21.03
CA HIS A 248 -8.80 -46.00 -22.17
C HIS A 248 -8.47 -44.51 -22.24
N SER A 249 -7.18 -44.23 -22.03
CA SER A 249 -6.33 -43.26 -22.72
C SER A 249 -6.85 -41.84 -23.03
N ARG A 250 -6.00 -40.88 -22.64
CA ARG A 250 -5.91 -39.46 -23.06
C ARG A 250 -6.63 -38.46 -22.17
N ALA A 251 -6.06 -38.25 -20.99
CA ALA A 251 -6.03 -36.93 -20.35
C ALA A 251 -4.71 -36.23 -20.72
N THR A 252 -4.63 -35.71 -21.95
CA THR A 252 -3.76 -34.58 -22.28
C THR A 252 -4.68 -33.40 -22.56
N HIS A 253 -4.26 -32.21 -22.13
CA HIS A 253 -4.98 -30.92 -22.17
C HIS A 253 -5.67 -30.49 -20.87
N CYS A 254 -4.90 -30.41 -19.79
CA CYS A 254 -4.81 -29.14 -19.07
C CYS A 254 -3.50 -28.49 -19.52
N VAL A 255 -3.59 -27.56 -20.47
CA VAL A 255 -2.43 -26.76 -20.90
C VAL A 255 -2.15 -25.75 -19.79
N ALA A 256 -0.96 -25.87 -19.20
CA ALA A 256 -0.31 -24.86 -18.38
C ALA A 256 0.40 -23.83 -19.27
#